data_AF-A0A949IQI6-F1
#
_entry.id   AF-A0A949IQI6-F1
#
_cell.length_a   1.000
_cell.length_b   1.000
_cell.length_c   1.000
_cell.angle_alpha   90.00
_cell.angle_beta   90.00
_cell.angle_gamma   90.00
#
_symmetry.space_group_name_H-M   'P 1'
#
loop_
_entity.id
_entity.type
_entity.pdbx_description
1 polymer ?
#
loop_
_entity_poly.entity_id
_entity_poly.type
_entity_poly.pdbx_seq_one_letter_code
_entity_poly.pdbx_strand_id
1 'polypeptide(L)'
;MQQPAQAVVKTSDLSLNGLDEVFDVDTTLSDDLDQASTRVPEADITVEDKSISGLTIKEASAHYALAVATVRLKIKLGEIPAIKVSGAKGPEWRVYPDGIPQGLDQPDITDGASVCQPDDRVAEDYQISDSRLAQGFHLANINVASLIEANQQLTSKLESVVYRNGYLQAQLEAERQQIKLLTDQLHKPTPAVKENWWARLGAWFIGRG
;
A
#
# COMPACT_ATOMS: atom_id res chain seq x y z
N MET A 1 31.02 60.43 15.79
CA MET A 1 30.11 60.01 16.87
C MET A 1 29.44 58.72 16.44
N GLN A 2 29.69 57.64 17.18
CA GLN A 2 29.20 56.28 16.93
C GLN A 2 27.81 56.11 17.56
N GLN A 3 26.93 55.35 16.90
CA GLN A 3 25.82 54.65 17.53
C GLN A 3 25.79 53.21 17.02
N PRO A 4 25.81 52.19 17.90
CA PRO A 4 25.59 50.79 17.54
C PRO A 4 24.24 50.24 18.08
N ALA A 5 23.91 49.05 17.60
CA ALA A 5 23.17 47.95 18.25
C ALA A 5 21.89 47.50 17.50
N GLN A 6 22.02 46.27 17.00
CA GLN A 6 21.05 45.45 16.28
C GLN A 6 19.96 44.93 17.23
N ALA A 7 18.71 44.91 16.76
CA ALA A 7 17.61 44.22 17.43
C ALA A 7 17.66 42.73 17.08
N VAL A 8 17.91 41.90 18.10
CA VAL A 8 17.84 40.44 18.04
C VAL A 8 16.36 40.03 17.99
N VAL A 9 15.95 39.44 16.87
CA VAL A 9 14.62 38.82 16.73
C VAL A 9 14.63 37.50 17.52
N LYS A 10 13.82 37.44 18.57
CA LYS A 10 13.54 36.19 19.30
C LYS A 10 12.75 35.25 18.38
N THR A 11 13.33 34.12 18.04
CA THR A 11 12.62 33.00 17.41
C THR A 11 11.67 32.38 18.45
N SER A 12 10.38 32.41 18.13
CA SER A 12 9.32 31.77 18.88
C SER A 12 9.57 30.28 19.04
N ASP A 13 9.30 29.76 20.23
CA ASP A 13 9.34 28.35 20.58
C ASP A 13 8.49 27.50 19.62
N LEU A 14 9.14 26.62 18.87
CA LEU A 14 8.47 25.55 18.14
C LEU A 14 8.07 24.48 19.16
N SER A 15 6.83 24.58 19.64
CA SER A 15 6.20 23.58 20.50
C SER A 15 5.96 22.28 19.73
N LEU A 16 6.50 21.17 20.24
CA LEU A 16 6.29 19.81 19.74
C LEU A 16 5.10 19.10 20.43
N ASN A 17 4.30 19.83 21.20
CA ASN A 17 3.14 19.27 21.89
C ASN A 17 2.04 18.92 20.87
N GLY A 18 1.81 17.63 20.65
CA GLY A 18 0.79 17.11 19.73
C GLY A 18 1.28 16.00 18.77
N LEU A 19 2.57 15.66 18.79
CA LEU A 19 3.13 14.59 17.96
C LEU A 19 3.02 13.19 18.62
N ASP A 20 2.67 13.14 19.90
CA ASP A 20 2.54 11.90 20.69
C ASP A 20 1.32 11.06 20.24
N GLU A 21 0.19 11.70 19.93
CA GLU A 21 -1.02 11.02 19.45
C GLU A 21 -0.87 10.36 18.06
N VAL A 22 0.17 10.69 17.29
CA VAL A 22 0.36 10.16 15.93
C VAL A 22 1.00 8.76 15.96
N PHE A 23 1.62 8.37 17.08
CA PHE A 23 2.32 7.09 17.23
C PHE A 23 1.61 6.08 18.13
N ASP A 24 0.48 6.44 18.75
CA ASP A 24 -0.43 5.50 19.40
C ASP A 24 -1.23 4.74 18.33
N VAL A 25 -0.52 3.94 17.53
CA VAL A 25 -1.12 2.91 16.69
C VAL A 25 -1.52 1.76 17.61
N ASP A 26 -2.83 1.48 17.67
CA ASP A 26 -3.44 0.35 18.36
C ASP A 26 -2.68 -0.96 18.07
N THR A 27 -1.84 -1.37 19.03
CA THR A 27 -1.05 -2.60 19.00
C THR A 27 -1.88 -3.83 19.42
N THR A 28 -3.17 -3.65 19.72
CA THR A 28 -4.10 -4.70 20.16
C THR A 28 -4.54 -5.66 19.05
N LEU A 29 -4.15 -5.42 17.79
CA LEU A 29 -4.47 -6.28 16.64
C LEU A 29 -3.42 -7.35 16.34
N SER A 30 -2.29 -7.38 17.06
CA SER A 30 -1.15 -8.25 16.72
C SER A 30 -1.02 -9.52 17.58
N ASP A 31 -1.82 -9.70 18.63
CA ASP A 31 -1.66 -10.82 19.59
C ASP A 31 -2.53 -12.07 19.29
N ASP A 32 -3.38 -12.05 18.26
CA ASP A 32 -4.29 -13.17 17.96
C ASP A 32 -3.78 -14.16 16.88
N LEU A 33 -2.53 -14.04 16.41
CA LEU A 33 -2.01 -14.90 15.33
C LEU A 33 -1.16 -16.12 15.74
N ASP A 34 -0.80 -16.29 17.02
CA ASP A 34 0.21 -17.28 17.42
C ASP A 34 -0.31 -18.51 18.20
N GLN A 35 -1.62 -18.78 18.21
CA GLN A 35 -2.15 -20.03 18.79
C GLN A 35 -3.07 -20.81 17.84
N ALA A 36 -2.47 -21.57 16.93
CA ALA A 36 -3.10 -22.79 16.40
C ALA A 36 -2.05 -23.79 15.89
N SER A 37 -1.30 -24.39 16.82
CA SER A 37 -0.56 -25.62 16.56
C SER A 37 -1.19 -26.79 17.32
N THR A 38 -1.43 -27.86 16.57
CA THR A 38 -1.57 -29.26 17.03
C THR A 38 -2.84 -29.64 17.78
N ARG A 39 -3.87 -30.03 17.02
CA ARG A 39 -4.67 -31.21 17.37
C ARG A 39 -5.24 -31.82 16.09
N VAL A 40 -4.68 -32.96 15.71
CA VAL A 40 -5.24 -33.89 14.73
C VAL A 40 -6.34 -34.68 15.46
N PRO A 41 -7.60 -34.64 14.99
CA PRO A 41 -8.54 -35.72 15.22
C PRO A 41 -8.51 -36.60 13.96
N GLU A 42 -7.90 -37.78 14.10
CA GLU A 42 -8.24 -38.93 13.25
C GLU A 42 -9.71 -39.24 13.51
N ALA A 43 -10.58 -38.84 12.57
CA ALA A 43 -11.97 -39.25 12.54
C ALA A 43 -12.28 -39.73 11.12
N ASP A 44 -12.10 -41.03 10.95
CA ASP A 44 -12.73 -41.88 9.96
C ASP A 44 -14.26 -41.67 10.02
N ILE A 45 -14.83 -40.99 9.02
CA ILE A 45 -16.29 -40.86 8.84
C ILE A 45 -16.61 -40.99 7.35
N THR A 46 -16.91 -42.23 6.98
CA THR A 46 -18.01 -42.68 6.12
C THR A 46 -18.64 -41.67 5.14
N VAL A 47 -18.36 -42.00 3.88
CA VAL A 47 -19.15 -41.84 2.64
C VAL A 47 -20.68 -41.91 2.85
N GLU A 48 -21.38 -41.11 2.04
CA GLU A 48 -22.84 -40.98 1.82
C GLU A 48 -23.56 -39.91 2.67
N ASP A 49 -23.49 -38.65 2.20
CA ASP A 49 -24.72 -37.86 2.08
C ASP A 49 -24.66 -37.02 0.78
N LYS A 50 -25.21 -37.63 -0.25
CA LYS A 50 -25.33 -37.15 -1.62
C LYS A 50 -26.42 -36.08 -1.68
N SER A 51 -26.08 -34.84 -1.37
CA SER A 51 -26.98 -33.69 -1.53
C SER A 51 -26.25 -32.45 -2.02
N ILE A 52 -26.27 -32.30 -3.36
CA ILE A 52 -26.02 -31.09 -4.15
C ILE A 52 -24.56 -30.87 -4.58
N SER A 53 -24.24 -31.58 -5.67
CA SER A 53 -23.07 -31.56 -6.55
C SER A 53 -22.37 -30.21 -6.68
N GLY A 54 -21.07 -30.16 -6.45
CA GLY A 54 -20.20 -29.04 -6.84
C GLY A 54 -19.06 -28.80 -5.84
N LEU A 55 -17.83 -28.79 -6.34
CA LEU A 55 -16.63 -28.52 -5.54
C LEU A 55 -16.62 -27.07 -5.06
N THR A 56 -16.21 -26.84 -3.82
CA THR A 56 -15.92 -25.49 -3.35
C THR A 56 -14.71 -24.90 -4.08
N ILE A 57 -14.51 -23.58 -4.02
CA ILE A 57 -13.35 -22.94 -4.67
C ILE A 57 -12.01 -23.51 -4.14
N LYS A 58 -11.95 -23.88 -2.85
CA LYS A 58 -10.75 -24.49 -2.26
C LYS A 58 -10.50 -25.90 -2.80
N GLU A 59 -11.54 -26.73 -2.88
CA GLU A 59 -11.42 -28.07 -3.45
C GLU A 59 -11.10 -28.01 -4.94
N ALA A 60 -11.69 -27.08 -5.68
CA ALA A 60 -11.36 -26.83 -7.07
C ALA A 60 -9.89 -26.41 -7.25
N SER A 61 -9.34 -25.62 -6.33
CA SER A 61 -7.93 -25.23 -6.35
C SER A 61 -7.00 -26.45 -6.25
N ALA A 62 -7.34 -27.42 -5.40
CA ALA A 62 -6.62 -28.68 -5.30
C ALA A 62 -6.81 -29.56 -6.55
N HIS A 63 -8.04 -29.63 -7.09
CA HIS A 63 -8.38 -30.43 -8.26
C HIS A 63 -7.63 -29.97 -9.53
N TYR A 64 -7.57 -28.66 -9.78
CA TYR A 64 -6.89 -28.09 -10.95
C TYR A 64 -5.40 -27.80 -10.71
N ALA A 65 -4.90 -28.02 -9.49
CA ALA A 65 -3.56 -27.61 -9.06
C ALA A 65 -3.26 -26.12 -9.34
N LEU A 66 -4.26 -25.26 -9.12
CA LEU A 66 -4.17 -23.81 -9.34
C LEU A 66 -4.37 -23.06 -8.03
N ALA A 67 -3.77 -21.88 -7.90
CA ALA A 67 -4.08 -20.99 -6.77
C ALA A 67 -5.57 -20.57 -6.79
N VAL A 68 -6.16 -20.40 -5.60
CA VAL A 68 -7.57 -19.99 -5.42
C VAL A 68 -7.92 -18.72 -6.21
N ALA A 69 -7.00 -17.75 -6.26
CA ALA A 69 -7.18 -16.51 -7.03
C ALA A 69 -7.31 -16.78 -8.54
N THR A 70 -6.50 -17.69 -9.07
CA THR A 70 -6.53 -18.10 -10.48
C THR A 70 -7.81 -18.85 -10.82
N VAL A 71 -8.29 -19.71 -9.92
CA VAL A 71 -9.59 -20.40 -10.09
C VAL A 71 -10.73 -19.38 -10.19
N ARG A 72 -10.76 -18.37 -9.30
CA ARG A 72 -11.76 -17.30 -9.37
C ARG A 72 -11.69 -16.50 -10.68
N LEU A 73 -10.49 -16.22 -11.17
CA LEU A 73 -10.29 -15.54 -12.44
C LEU A 73 -10.84 -16.39 -13.61
N LYS A 74 -10.49 -17.68 -13.66
CA LYS A 74 -10.95 -18.60 -14.69
C LYS A 74 -12.47 -18.81 -14.69
N ILE A 75 -13.11 -18.81 -13.51
CA ILE A 75 -14.57 -18.81 -13.40
C ILE A 75 -15.16 -17.55 -14.05
N LYS A 76 -14.61 -16.37 -13.75
CA LYS A 76 -15.08 -15.11 -14.37
C LYS A 76 -14.88 -15.07 -15.88
N LEU A 77 -13.81 -15.69 -16.38
CA LEU A 77 -13.52 -15.83 -17.81
C LEU A 77 -14.40 -16.90 -18.50
N GLY A 78 -15.14 -17.70 -17.74
CA GLY A 78 -15.96 -18.79 -18.26
C GLY A 78 -15.17 -20.04 -18.68
N GLU A 79 -13.87 -20.12 -18.35
CA GLU A 79 -13.04 -21.30 -18.65
C GLU A 79 -13.32 -22.48 -17.72
N ILE A 80 -13.74 -22.19 -16.48
CA ILE A 80 -14.12 -23.21 -15.50
C ILE A 80 -15.64 -23.13 -15.27
N PRO A 81 -16.39 -24.21 -15.53
CA PRO A 81 -17.82 -24.27 -15.28
C PRO A 81 -18.12 -24.16 -13.78
N ALA A 82 -18.81 -23.10 -13.39
CA ALA A 82 -19.22 -22.87 -12.01
C ALA A 82 -20.56 -22.16 -11.93
N ILE A 83 -21.32 -22.45 -10.86
CA ILE A 83 -22.60 -21.82 -10.55
C ILE A 83 -22.50 -21.11 -9.20
N LYS A 84 -23.13 -19.94 -9.11
CA LYS A 84 -23.29 -19.21 -7.85
C LYS A 84 -24.49 -19.77 -7.10
N VAL A 85 -24.24 -20.43 -5.99
CA VAL A 85 -25.26 -21.07 -5.14
C VAL A 85 -25.40 -20.28 -3.85
N SER A 86 -26.63 -20.08 -3.37
CA SER A 86 -26.89 -19.41 -2.09
C SER A 86 -26.59 -20.37 -0.94
N GLY A 87 -25.52 -20.12 -0.20
CA GLY A 87 -25.12 -20.90 0.97
C GLY A 87 -25.56 -20.25 2.28
N ALA A 88 -25.39 -20.97 3.40
CA ALA A 88 -25.75 -20.48 4.73
C ALA A 88 -24.98 -19.20 5.15
N LYS A 89 -23.80 -18.96 4.59
CA LYS A 89 -22.96 -17.77 4.84
C LYS A 89 -23.04 -16.72 3.73
N GLY A 90 -24.00 -16.86 2.82
CA GLY A 90 -24.15 -16.01 1.64
C GLY A 90 -23.81 -16.75 0.34
N PRO A 91 -23.74 -16.03 -0.78
CA PRO A 91 -23.57 -16.64 -2.09
C PRO A 91 -22.14 -17.15 -2.30
N GLU A 92 -22.02 -18.43 -2.65
CA GLU A 92 -20.76 -19.14 -2.88
C GLU A 92 -20.68 -19.68 -4.31
N TRP A 93 -19.48 -19.76 -4.87
CA TRP A 93 -19.26 -20.42 -6.17
C TRP A 93 -19.02 -21.92 -5.98
N ARG A 94 -19.77 -22.73 -6.73
CA ARG A 94 -19.64 -24.19 -6.80
C ARG A 94 -19.15 -24.58 -8.19
N VAL A 95 -18.05 -25.34 -8.25
CA VAL A 95 -17.34 -25.71 -9.48
C VAL A 95 -17.69 -27.14 -9.88
N TYR A 96 -17.89 -27.38 -11.17
CA TYR A 96 -18.34 -28.67 -11.70
C TYR A 96 -17.37 -29.19 -12.76
N PRO A 97 -16.33 -29.96 -12.39
CA PRO A 97 -15.29 -30.40 -13.32
C PRO A 97 -15.84 -31.27 -14.46
N ASP A 98 -16.89 -32.04 -14.20
CA ASP A 98 -17.55 -32.92 -15.17
C ASP A 98 -18.64 -32.22 -16.00
N GLY A 99 -18.76 -30.90 -15.86
CA GLY A 99 -19.81 -30.10 -16.47
C GLY A 99 -21.01 -29.86 -15.55
N ILE A 100 -21.75 -28.80 -15.84
CA ILE A 100 -22.93 -28.41 -15.06
C ILE A 100 -24.02 -29.46 -15.27
N PRO A 101 -24.57 -30.09 -14.21
CA PRO A 101 -25.67 -31.02 -14.36
C PRO A 101 -26.89 -30.28 -14.95
N GLN A 102 -27.37 -30.76 -16.10
CA GLN A 102 -28.57 -30.24 -16.75
C GLN A 102 -29.76 -30.37 -15.79
N GLY A 103 -30.36 -29.24 -15.42
CA GLY A 103 -31.46 -29.17 -14.45
C GLY A 103 -31.28 -28.15 -13.32
N LEU A 104 -30.07 -27.57 -13.16
CA LEU A 104 -29.83 -26.38 -12.32
C LEU A 104 -29.75 -25.12 -13.20
N ASP A 105 -30.68 -25.01 -14.14
CA ASP A 105 -30.80 -23.82 -14.97
C ASP A 105 -31.13 -22.60 -14.10
N GLN A 106 -30.55 -21.50 -14.55
CA GLN A 106 -30.41 -20.20 -13.92
C GLN A 106 -31.71 -19.64 -13.32
N PRO A 107 -31.64 -18.66 -12.39
CA PRO A 107 -32.77 -17.77 -12.17
C PRO A 107 -33.12 -17.08 -13.49
N ASP A 108 -34.20 -17.58 -14.09
CA ASP A 108 -35.21 -16.92 -14.91
C ASP A 108 -34.78 -15.56 -15.51
N ILE A 109 -34.15 -15.63 -16.68
CA ILE A 109 -34.21 -14.56 -17.68
C ILE A 109 -34.55 -15.23 -19.01
N THR A 110 -35.76 -15.77 -19.09
CA THR A 110 -36.39 -16.14 -20.37
C THR A 110 -37.79 -15.55 -20.41
N ASP A 111 -37.85 -14.25 -20.65
CA ASP A 111 -39.05 -13.63 -21.22
C ASP A 111 -39.27 -14.23 -22.62
N GLY A 112 -40.30 -15.07 -22.72
CA GLY A 112 -41.20 -15.10 -23.87
C GLY A 112 -40.64 -15.53 -25.22
N ALA A 113 -40.21 -16.79 -25.36
CA ALA A 113 -40.25 -17.46 -26.67
C ALA A 113 -41.70 -17.86 -27.01
N SER A 114 -42.54 -16.86 -27.25
CA SER A 114 -43.80 -17.02 -27.97
C SER A 114 -43.49 -17.03 -29.46
N VAL A 115 -43.80 -18.14 -30.10
CA VAL A 115 -43.94 -18.27 -31.54
C VAL A 115 -44.76 -17.10 -32.07
N CYS A 116 -44.13 -16.20 -32.84
CA CYS A 116 -44.80 -15.22 -33.69
C CYS A 116 -43.89 -14.81 -34.85
N GLN A 117 -44.56 -14.49 -35.95
CA GLN A 117 -44.09 -14.14 -37.29
C GLN A 117 -42.94 -13.11 -37.36
N PRO A 118 -42.23 -13.01 -38.50
CA PRO A 118 -41.33 -11.90 -38.74
C PRO A 118 -42.18 -10.64 -38.91
N ASP A 119 -42.22 -9.79 -37.89
CA ASP A 119 -42.75 -8.43 -37.98
C ASP A 119 -41.57 -7.45 -37.93
N ASP A 120 -41.42 -6.70 -39.03
CA ASP A 120 -40.31 -5.81 -39.39
C ASP A 120 -40.27 -4.52 -38.53
N ARG A 121 -40.12 -4.65 -37.21
CA ARG A 121 -40.04 -3.49 -36.29
C ARG A 121 -38.91 -3.60 -35.27
N VAL A 122 -37.67 -3.68 -35.74
CA VAL A 122 -36.47 -3.58 -34.88
C VAL A 122 -35.61 -2.41 -35.36
N ALA A 123 -35.76 -1.24 -34.75
CA ALA A 123 -34.85 -0.12 -35.04
C ALA A 123 -34.58 0.86 -33.89
N GLU A 124 -35.40 0.97 -32.85
CA GLU A 124 -35.23 2.05 -31.86
C GLU A 124 -34.56 1.64 -30.52
N ASP A 125 -34.77 0.42 -30.03
CA ASP A 125 -34.20 0.01 -28.72
C ASP A 125 -32.69 -0.26 -28.75
N TYR A 126 -32.11 -0.51 -29.93
CA TYR A 126 -30.66 -0.72 -30.09
C TYR A 126 -29.84 0.57 -30.03
N GLN A 127 -30.45 1.76 -30.21
CA GLN A 127 -29.71 3.02 -30.16
C GLN A 127 -29.54 3.56 -28.73
N ILE A 128 -30.44 3.18 -27.81
CA ILE A 128 -30.45 3.65 -26.43
C ILE A 128 -29.37 2.93 -25.59
N SER A 129 -29.12 1.66 -25.86
CA SER A 129 -28.09 0.85 -25.21
C SER A 129 -26.67 1.33 -25.53
N ASP A 130 -26.39 1.67 -26.79
CA ASP A 130 -25.10 2.23 -27.22
C ASP A 130 -24.81 3.60 -26.57
N SER A 131 -25.83 4.45 -26.45
CA SER A 131 -25.70 5.78 -25.85
C SER A 131 -25.35 5.71 -24.36
N ARG A 132 -25.95 4.77 -23.62
CA ARG A 132 -25.65 4.53 -22.19
C ARG A 132 -24.27 3.93 -21.98
N LEU A 133 -23.85 3.02 -22.87
CA LEU A 133 -22.51 2.43 -22.82
C LEU A 133 -21.43 3.50 -23.07
N ALA A 134 -21.62 4.33 -24.09
CA ALA A 134 -20.73 5.45 -24.39
C ALA A 134 -20.61 6.45 -23.22
N GLN A 135 -21.73 6.74 -22.55
CA GLN A 135 -21.73 7.60 -21.35
C GLN A 135 -20.96 6.97 -20.18
N GLY A 136 -21.10 5.66 -19.97
CA GLY A 136 -20.35 4.91 -18.96
C GLY A 136 -18.83 4.93 -19.22
N PHE A 137 -18.43 4.73 -20.48
CA PHE A 137 -17.02 4.86 -20.89
C PHE A 137 -16.48 6.27 -20.69
N HIS A 138 -17.25 7.31 -21.02
CA HIS A 138 -16.82 8.69 -20.82
C HIS A 138 -16.62 9.00 -19.33
N LEU A 139 -17.55 8.57 -18.46
CA LEU A 139 -17.45 8.76 -17.02
C LEU A 139 -16.26 7.99 -16.42
N ALA A 140 -16.04 6.74 -16.85
CA ALA A 140 -14.89 5.95 -16.46
C ALA A 140 -13.57 6.62 -16.89
N ASN A 141 -13.50 7.13 -18.12
CA ASN A 141 -12.32 7.85 -18.62
C ASN A 141 -12.05 9.14 -17.84
N ILE A 142 -13.08 9.90 -17.44
CA ILE A 142 -12.92 11.08 -16.57
C ILE A 142 -12.34 10.67 -15.22
N ASN A 143 -12.86 9.60 -14.62
CA ASN A 143 -12.37 9.11 -13.33
C ASN A 143 -10.94 8.58 -13.41
N VAL A 144 -10.57 7.92 -14.50
CA VAL A 144 -9.20 7.46 -14.74
C VAL A 144 -8.27 8.66 -14.96
N ALA A 145 -8.69 9.66 -15.73
CA ALA A 145 -7.89 10.87 -15.96
C ALA A 145 -7.64 11.65 -14.66
N SER A 146 -8.67 11.84 -13.82
CA SER A 146 -8.52 12.51 -12.54
C SER A 146 -7.64 11.72 -11.56
N LEU A 147 -7.72 10.38 -11.57
CA LEU A 147 -6.85 9.52 -10.77
C LEU A 147 -5.39 9.59 -11.24
N ILE A 148 -5.15 9.68 -12.55
CA ILE A 148 -3.81 9.86 -13.12
C ILE A 148 -3.25 11.22 -12.69
N GLU A 149 -4.05 12.29 -12.78
CA GLU A 149 -3.64 13.63 -12.36
C GLU A 149 -3.30 13.67 -10.86
N ALA A 150 -4.13 13.07 -10.00
CA ALA A 150 -3.86 12.99 -8.58
C ALA A 150 -2.55 12.24 -8.28
N ASN A 151 -2.28 11.14 -9.00
CA ASN A 151 -1.00 10.43 -8.87
C ASN A 151 0.18 11.31 -9.30
N GLN A 152 0.06 12.04 -10.42
CA GLN A 152 1.12 12.95 -10.88
C GLN A 152 1.41 14.08 -9.88
N GLN A 153 0.37 14.61 -9.23
CA GLN A 153 0.54 15.62 -8.18
C GLN A 153 1.28 15.05 -6.97
N LEU A 154 0.94 13.83 -6.55
CA LEU A 154 1.61 13.15 -5.45
C LEU A 154 3.08 12.86 -5.76
N THR A 155 3.39 12.41 -6.99
CA THR A 155 4.78 12.16 -7.40
C THR A 155 5.59 13.45 -7.46
N SER A 156 5.02 14.53 -8.03
CA SER A 156 5.67 15.86 -8.05
C SER A 156 5.97 16.37 -6.63
N LYS A 157 5.01 16.21 -5.71
CA LYS A 157 5.21 16.59 -4.30
C LYS A 157 6.30 15.75 -3.64
N LEU A 158 6.31 14.44 -3.88
CA LEU A 158 7.33 13.54 -3.36
C LEU A 158 8.72 13.94 -3.87
N GLU A 159 8.88 14.15 -5.16
CA GLU A 159 10.13 14.63 -5.77
C GLU A 159 10.60 15.94 -5.12
N SER A 160 9.72 16.92 -4.94
CA SER A 160 10.06 18.20 -4.32
C SER A 160 10.59 18.05 -2.88
N VAL A 161 9.99 17.14 -2.09
CA VAL A 161 10.42 16.85 -0.72
C VAL A 161 11.75 16.11 -0.72
N VAL A 162 11.94 15.17 -1.64
CA VAL A 162 13.21 14.46 -1.82
C VAL A 162 14.34 15.44 -2.17
N TYR A 163 14.10 16.37 -3.10
CA TYR A 163 15.07 17.42 -3.43
C TYR A 163 15.41 18.29 -2.23
N ARG A 164 14.40 18.74 -1.47
CA ARG A 164 14.62 19.55 -0.26
C ARG A 164 15.41 18.79 0.80
N ASN A 165 15.08 17.53 1.04
CA ASN A 165 15.82 16.70 2.01
C ASN A 165 17.26 16.47 1.57
N GLY A 166 17.50 16.17 0.29
CA GLY A 166 18.85 16.02 -0.24
C GLY A 166 19.67 17.31 -0.10
N TYR A 167 19.07 18.47 -0.38
CA TYR A 167 19.73 19.77 -0.18
C TYR A 167 20.09 20.02 1.29
N LEU A 168 19.15 19.80 2.21
CA LEU A 168 19.39 20.00 3.64
C LEU A 168 20.45 19.02 4.18
N GLN A 169 20.45 17.78 3.70
CA GLN A 169 21.48 16.79 4.04
C GLN A 169 22.85 17.24 3.54
N ALA A 170 22.97 17.69 2.29
CA ALA A 170 24.22 18.21 1.74
C ALA A 170 24.73 19.44 2.53
N GLN A 171 23.82 20.33 2.96
CA GLN A 171 24.17 21.47 3.80
C GLN A 171 24.70 21.04 5.17
N LEU A 172 24.02 20.12 5.84
CA LEU A 172 24.46 19.55 7.13
C LEU A 172 25.82 18.85 7.00
N GLU A 173 26.06 18.13 5.91
CA GLU A 173 27.34 17.49 5.65
C GLU A 173 28.46 18.50 5.43
N ALA A 174 28.21 19.57 4.69
CA ALA A 174 29.17 20.65 4.49
C ALA A 174 29.54 21.34 5.82
N GLU A 175 28.55 21.64 6.66
CA GLU A 175 28.79 22.21 8.00
C GLU A 175 29.57 21.24 8.89
N ARG A 176 29.22 19.95 8.90
CA ARG A 176 29.97 18.92 9.64
C ARG A 176 31.42 18.83 9.19
N GLN A 177 31.69 18.93 7.88
CA GLN A 177 33.05 18.95 7.35
C GLN A 177 33.81 20.20 7.80
N GLN A 178 33.17 21.38 7.82
CA GLN A 178 33.80 22.60 8.34
C GLN A 178 34.14 22.49 9.82
N ILE A 179 33.21 21.98 10.64
CA ILE A 179 33.46 21.74 12.06
C ILE A 179 34.63 20.79 12.22
N LYS A 180 34.69 19.71 11.43
CA LYS A 180 35.79 18.74 11.48
C LYS A 180 37.14 19.40 11.16
N LEU A 181 37.20 20.26 10.13
CA LEU A 181 38.42 20.99 9.79
C LEU A 181 38.86 21.93 10.92
N LEU A 182 37.92 22.64 11.55
CA LEU A 182 38.22 23.51 12.70
C LEU A 182 38.71 22.69 13.91
N THR A 183 38.07 21.56 14.20
CA THR A 183 38.50 20.69 15.30
C THR A 183 39.85 20.04 15.02
N ASP A 184 40.14 19.61 13.79
CA ASP A 184 41.43 19.03 13.43
C ASP A 184 42.57 20.06 13.52
N GLN A 185 42.27 21.34 13.24
CA GLN A 185 43.22 22.44 13.47
C GLN A 185 43.48 22.67 14.97
N LEU A 186 42.45 22.56 15.82
CA LEU A 186 42.59 22.64 17.28
C LEU A 186 43.30 21.41 17.89
N HIS A 187 43.10 20.22 17.31
CA HIS A 187 43.66 18.95 17.80
C HIS A 187 45.01 18.58 17.17
N LYS A 188 45.63 19.43 16.36
CA LYS A 188 47.05 19.27 16.01
C LYS A 188 47.92 19.81 17.16
N PRO A 189 48.44 18.97 18.08
CA PRO A 189 49.57 19.38 18.88
C PRO A 189 50.73 19.59 17.92
N THR A 190 51.12 20.84 17.67
CA THR A 190 52.43 21.11 17.12
C THR A 190 53.44 20.63 18.18
N PRO A 191 54.24 19.57 17.90
CA PRO A 191 55.16 19.02 18.90
C PRO A 191 56.17 20.09 19.37
N ALA A 192 56.52 21.03 18.51
CA ALA A 192 57.41 22.15 18.83
C ALA A 192 56.81 23.22 19.78
N VAL A 193 55.48 23.34 19.89
CA VAL A 193 54.85 24.42 20.69
C VAL A 193 54.51 23.95 22.10
N LYS A 194 54.13 22.68 22.28
CA LYS A 194 53.84 22.13 23.62
C LYS A 194 55.08 22.09 24.51
N GLU A 195 56.25 21.77 23.96
CA GLU A 195 57.49 21.69 24.74
C GLU A 195 58.04 23.09 25.08
N ASN A 196 57.91 24.07 24.18
CA ASN A 196 58.45 25.42 24.39
C ASN A 196 57.52 26.37 25.17
N TRP A 197 56.19 26.20 25.15
CA TRP A 197 55.29 27.09 25.87
C TRP A 197 55.39 26.91 27.39
N TRP A 198 55.34 25.67 27.88
CA TRP A 198 55.50 25.37 29.30
C TRP A 198 56.91 25.71 29.83
N ALA A 199 57.96 25.47 29.02
CA ALA A 199 59.32 25.86 29.37
C ALA A 199 59.49 27.38 29.53
N ARG A 200 58.87 28.19 28.65
CA ARG A 200 58.90 29.66 28.77
C ARG A 200 58.05 30.18 29.92
N LEU A 201 56.95 29.50 30.25
CA LEU A 201 56.08 29.85 31.38
C LEU A 201 56.75 29.53 32.72
N GLY A 202 57.43 28.38 32.82
CA GLY A 202 58.22 28.02 34.01
C GLY A 202 59.42 28.94 34.22
N ALA A 203 60.08 29.38 33.14
CA ALA A 203 61.18 30.33 33.23
C ALA A 203 60.77 31.69 33.83
N TRP A 204 59.52 32.12 33.64
CA TRP A 204 59.00 33.36 34.24
C TRP A 204 58.84 33.26 35.76
N PHE A 205 58.55 32.06 36.29
CA PHE A 205 58.41 31.82 37.73
C PHE A 205 59.74 31.56 38.44
N ILE A 206 60.77 31.11 37.73
CA ILE A 206 62.06 30.71 38.32
C ILE A 206 63.12 31.83 38.16
N GLY A 207 62.95 32.76 37.23
CA GLY A 207 63.94 33.79 36.89
C GLY A 207 63.62 35.19 37.40
N ARG A 208 63.48 35.41 38.72
CA ARG A 208 63.62 36.73 39.36
C ARG A 208 63.76 36.62 40.89
N GLY A 209 64.99 36.36 41.34
CA GLY A 209 65.44 36.45 42.73
C GLY A 209 66.90 36.87 42.73
#